data_AF-A0A412VCY8-F1
#
_entry.id   AF-A0A412VCY8-F1
#
_cell.length_a   1.000
_cell.length_b   1.000
_cell.length_c   1.000
_cell.angle_alpha   90.00
_cell.angle_beta   90.00
_cell.angle_gamma   90.00
#
_symmetry.space_group_name_H-M   'P 1'
#
loop_
_entity.id
_entity.type
_entity.pdbx_description
1 polymer ?
#
loop_
_entity_poly.entity_id
_entity_poly.type
_entity_poly.pdbx_seq_one_letter_code
_entity_poly.pdbx_strand_id
1 'polypeptide(L)'
;MRLILCWLGIWIFCVGLFAQNTKDNSSYLFDEFQDCLIVYKDGRQFTAPVNYDLIKKHYVFKDPEQQEKEFSDPELIAVLRIGNRSFLIGKQEAVEVIQAQPKFNVIYTSDTRRAPKKISYGGTTQTASVDNYSGLTGTGLSGGIQDAQRIVTGINKTYEVSVGKKTKRFYNKKSFLKLFPKKQQVRWNRYIEENKIDFGSVDQVFKLFQVSISH
;
A
#
# COMPACT_ATOMS: atom_id res chain seq x y z
N MET A 1 -0.52 -54.73 -14.89
CA MET A 1 -1.32 -54.42 -13.68
C MET A 1 -1.30 -52.92 -13.47
N ARG A 2 -2.50 -52.32 -13.39
CA ARG A 2 -2.73 -50.90 -13.08
C ARG A 2 -2.37 -50.63 -11.62
N LEU A 3 -1.57 -49.61 -11.35
CA LEU A 3 -1.58 -48.92 -10.07
C LEU A 3 -1.67 -47.43 -10.35
N ILE A 4 -2.91 -46.96 -10.29
CA ILE A 4 -3.32 -45.56 -10.23
C ILE A 4 -2.93 -45.09 -8.82
N LEU A 5 -1.97 -44.18 -8.70
CA LEU A 5 -1.83 -43.35 -7.51
C LEU A 5 -2.27 -41.93 -7.88
N CYS A 6 -3.55 -41.67 -7.61
CA CYS A 6 -4.09 -40.33 -7.46
C CYS A 6 -3.31 -39.63 -6.34
N TRP A 7 -2.40 -38.71 -6.70
CA TRP A 7 -1.95 -37.71 -5.75
C TRP A 7 -2.87 -36.51 -5.89
N LEU A 8 -3.71 -36.39 -4.87
CA LEU A 8 -4.66 -35.32 -4.61
C LEU A 8 -4.04 -33.96 -4.90
N GLY A 9 -4.70 -33.23 -5.81
CA GLY A 9 -4.41 -31.84 -6.04
C GLY A 9 -4.51 -31.07 -4.72
N ILE A 10 -3.38 -30.59 -4.24
CA ILE A 10 -3.36 -29.42 -3.37
C ILE A 10 -3.76 -28.26 -4.28
N TRP A 11 -5.07 -28.02 -4.33
CA TRP A 11 -5.62 -26.74 -4.71
C TRP A 11 -5.15 -25.77 -3.64
N ILE A 12 -3.99 -25.12 -3.87
CA ILE A 12 -3.65 -23.91 -3.14
C ILE A 12 -4.76 -22.94 -3.51
N PHE A 13 -5.74 -22.83 -2.62
CA PHE A 13 -6.66 -21.72 -2.59
C PHE A 13 -5.77 -20.48 -2.42
N CYS A 14 -5.48 -19.79 -3.52
CA CYS A 14 -4.97 -18.43 -3.49
C CYS A 14 -6.07 -17.57 -2.89
N VAL A 15 -6.21 -17.60 -1.57
CA VAL A 15 -6.79 -16.48 -0.84
C VAL A 15 -5.79 -15.36 -0.99
N GLY A 16 -6.00 -14.56 -2.03
CA GLY A 16 -5.39 -13.25 -2.13
C GLY A 16 -5.83 -12.51 -0.88
N LEU A 17 -4.93 -12.38 0.09
CA LEU A 17 -5.11 -11.43 1.17
C LEU A 17 -5.26 -10.07 0.51
N PHE A 18 -6.49 -9.56 0.48
CA PHE A 18 -6.74 -8.22 0.00
C PHE A 18 -5.98 -7.28 0.93
N ALA A 19 -5.04 -6.55 0.34
CA ALA A 19 -4.11 -5.67 1.04
C ALA A 19 -4.76 -4.46 1.71
N GLN A 20 -6.08 -4.43 1.86
CA GLN A 20 -6.83 -3.21 2.12
C GLN A 20 -7.78 -3.43 3.29
N ASN A 21 -7.65 -2.51 4.23
CA ASN A 21 -8.55 -2.32 5.34
C ASN A 21 -10.01 -2.15 4.86
N THR A 22 -10.89 -2.98 5.40
CA THR A 22 -12.35 -2.95 5.22
C THR A 22 -13.06 -2.48 6.49
N LYS A 23 -12.34 -2.31 7.60
CA LYS A 23 -12.86 -1.87 8.90
C LYS A 23 -12.95 -0.34 8.97
N ASP A 24 -14.15 0.16 9.23
CA ASP A 24 -14.38 1.58 9.50
C ASP A 24 -13.50 2.09 10.66
N ASN A 25 -12.85 3.24 10.45
CA ASN A 25 -12.01 3.97 11.42
C ASN A 25 -10.68 3.32 11.85
N SER A 26 -10.23 2.23 11.21
CA SER A 26 -8.87 1.72 11.47
C SER A 26 -7.81 2.57 10.74
N SER A 27 -6.72 2.93 11.44
CA SER A 27 -5.59 3.66 10.86
C SER A 27 -4.65 2.78 10.04
N TYR A 28 -4.88 1.47 10.03
CA TYR A 28 -3.91 0.49 9.54
C TYR A 28 -4.08 0.11 8.07
N LEU A 29 -3.00 -0.34 7.44
CA LEU A 29 -3.02 -0.87 6.07
C LEU A 29 -3.82 -2.18 5.98
N PHE A 30 -3.63 -3.08 6.95
CA PHE A 30 -4.35 -4.35 7.06
C PHE A 30 -5.42 -4.29 8.15
N ASP A 31 -6.50 -5.05 7.98
CA ASP A 31 -7.58 -5.18 8.97
C ASP A 31 -7.10 -5.73 10.31
N GLU A 32 -6.03 -6.53 10.29
CA GLU A 32 -5.42 -7.17 11.45
C GLU A 32 -3.90 -7.14 11.31
N PHE A 33 -3.19 -7.15 12.44
CA PHE A 33 -1.75 -7.34 12.44
C PHE A 33 -1.43 -8.69 11.80
N GLN A 34 -0.47 -8.70 10.88
CA GLN A 34 -0.14 -9.87 10.09
C GLN A 34 1.18 -10.47 10.58
N ASP A 35 1.27 -11.80 10.62
CA ASP A 35 2.54 -12.47 10.91
C ASP A 35 3.61 -12.04 9.91
N CYS A 36 4.73 -11.55 10.45
CA CYS A 36 5.79 -10.96 9.67
C CYS A 36 7.15 -11.53 10.04
N LEU A 37 7.92 -11.96 9.04
CA LEU A 37 9.34 -12.21 9.17
C LEU A 37 10.10 -10.89 8.90
N ILE A 38 10.73 -10.36 9.94
CA ILE A 38 11.51 -9.13 9.93
C ILE A 38 12.96 -9.51 9.69
N VAL A 39 13.52 -9.08 8.56
CA VAL A 39 14.91 -9.38 8.18
C VAL A 39 15.74 -8.10 8.29
N TYR A 40 16.76 -8.11 9.14
CA TYR A 40 17.70 -7.01 9.30
C TYR A 40 18.82 -7.07 8.26
N LYS A 41 19.45 -5.92 7.99
CA LYS A 41 20.56 -5.79 7.02
C LYS A 41 21.80 -6.59 7.41
N ASP A 42 21.97 -6.87 8.69
CA ASP A 42 23.04 -7.73 9.22
C ASP A 42 22.71 -9.23 9.17
N GLY A 43 21.53 -9.60 8.65
CA GLY A 43 21.08 -10.98 8.51
C GLY A 43 20.28 -11.52 9.68
N ARG A 44 20.14 -10.79 10.81
CA ARG A 44 19.27 -11.22 11.92
C ARG A 44 17.81 -11.28 11.46
N GLN A 45 17.07 -12.23 12.02
CA GLN A 45 15.67 -12.47 11.68
C GLN A 45 14.84 -12.60 12.95
N PHE A 46 13.67 -11.97 12.94
CA PHE A 46 12.69 -12.02 14.02
C PHE A 46 11.30 -12.20 13.45
N THR A 47 10.38 -12.73 14.25
CA THR A 47 8.97 -12.85 13.89
C THR A 47 8.13 -12.07 14.87
N ALA A 48 7.25 -11.23 14.36
CA ALA A 48 6.24 -10.53 15.16
C ALA A 48 5.02 -10.21 14.29
N PRO A 49 3.81 -10.07 14.87
CA PRO A 49 2.68 -9.48 14.15
C PRO A 49 2.99 -8.01 13.85
N VAL A 50 2.88 -7.62 12.58
CA VAL A 50 3.22 -6.27 12.08
C VAL A 50 2.06 -5.68 11.29
N ASN A 51 1.89 -4.36 11.37
CA ASN A 51 1.02 -3.59 10.49
C ASN A 51 1.65 -2.24 10.16
N TYR A 52 1.09 -1.53 9.19
CA TYR A 52 1.51 -0.17 8.85
C TYR A 52 0.43 0.83 9.27
N ASP A 53 0.78 1.78 10.12
CA ASP A 53 -0.11 2.89 10.47
C ASP A 53 -0.07 3.92 9.35
N LEU A 54 -1.18 4.08 8.63
CA LEU A 54 -1.32 4.99 7.49
C LEU A 54 -1.36 6.46 7.92
N ILE A 55 -1.73 6.75 9.17
CA ILE A 55 -1.78 8.12 9.72
C ILE A 55 -0.39 8.52 10.20
N LYS A 56 0.24 7.69 11.05
CA LYS A 56 1.58 7.95 11.59
C LYS A 56 2.71 7.66 10.60
N LYS A 57 2.41 6.93 9.52
CA LYS A 57 3.30 6.58 8.40
C LYS A 57 4.54 5.77 8.80
N HIS A 58 4.37 4.79 9.68
CA HIS A 58 5.42 3.85 10.05
C HIS A 58 4.86 2.46 10.32
N TYR A 59 5.73 1.45 10.31
CA TYR A 59 5.39 0.10 10.74
C TYR A 59 5.37 0.00 12.26
N VAL A 60 4.35 -0.66 12.79
CA VAL A 60 4.22 -1.02 14.20
C VAL A 60 4.15 -2.54 14.33
N PHE A 61 4.56 -3.07 15.47
CA PHE A 61 4.48 -4.50 15.77
C PHE A 61 3.83 -4.74 17.13
N LYS A 62 3.29 -5.94 17.35
CA LYS A 62 2.84 -6.39 18.67
C LYS A 62 3.92 -7.20 19.35
N ASP A 63 4.18 -6.89 20.61
CA ASP A 63 5.04 -7.71 21.46
C ASP A 63 4.30 -8.95 22.01
N PRO A 64 4.97 -9.84 22.77
CA PRO A 64 4.32 -11.01 23.36
C PRO A 64 3.15 -10.68 24.30
N GLU A 65 3.13 -9.48 24.91
CA GLU A 65 2.05 -8.97 25.77
C GLU A 65 0.91 -8.32 24.96
N GLN A 66 0.96 -8.40 23.63
CA GLN A 66 0.00 -7.79 22.70
C GLN A 66 -0.01 -6.25 22.68
N GLN A 67 1.05 -5.62 23.19
CA GLN A 67 1.21 -4.17 23.16
C GLN A 67 1.78 -3.73 21.82
N GLU A 68 1.19 -2.67 21.25
CA GLU A 68 1.69 -2.04 20.02
C GLU A 68 2.95 -1.23 20.30
N LYS A 69 4.02 -1.53 19.56
CA LYS A 69 5.33 -0.89 19.68
C LYS A 69 5.87 -0.46 18.32
N GLU A 70 6.68 0.59 18.33
CA GLU A 70 7.44 1.06 17.17
C GLU A 70 8.82 0.39 17.13
N PHE A 71 9.37 0.22 15.94
CA PHE A 71 10.75 -0.22 15.79
C PHE A 71 11.70 0.90 16.24
N SER A 72 12.68 0.57 17.07
CA SER A 72 13.69 1.55 17.53
C SER A 72 14.61 1.99 16.41
N ASP A 73 15.08 1.05 15.58
CA ASP A 73 16.03 1.28 14.49
C ASP A 73 15.47 0.75 13.14
N PRO A 74 14.37 1.33 12.63
CA PRO A 74 13.68 0.82 11.44
C PRO A 74 14.57 0.82 10.19
N GLU A 75 15.55 1.71 10.11
CA GLU A 75 16.53 1.77 9.02
C GLU A 75 17.51 0.59 9.00
N LEU A 76 17.64 -0.19 10.07
CA LEU A 76 18.44 -1.42 10.10
C LEU A 76 17.68 -2.62 9.51
N ILE A 77 16.37 -2.49 9.29
CA ILE A 77 15.55 -3.51 8.65
C ILE A 77 15.77 -3.47 7.13
N ALA A 78 16.07 -4.64 6.55
CA ALA A 78 16.24 -4.81 5.12
C ALA A 78 14.90 -5.01 4.41
N VAL A 79 14.04 -5.88 4.96
CA VAL A 79 12.74 -6.21 4.39
C VAL A 79 11.80 -6.78 5.46
N LEU A 80 10.52 -6.45 5.34
CA LEU A 80 9.43 -7.08 6.07
C LEU A 80 8.71 -8.06 5.14
N ARG A 81 8.60 -9.33 5.55
CA ARG A 81 7.94 -10.38 4.77
C ARG A 81 6.62 -10.74 5.43
N ILE A 82 5.52 -10.35 4.81
CA ILE A 82 4.16 -10.60 5.29
C ILE A 82 3.50 -11.58 4.30
N GLY A 83 3.43 -12.85 4.69
CA GLY A 83 3.10 -13.94 3.77
C GLY A 83 4.04 -13.95 2.55
N ASN A 84 3.48 -13.87 1.35
CA ASN A 84 4.25 -13.83 0.09
C ASN A 84 4.67 -12.41 -0.32
N ARG A 85 4.35 -11.39 0.48
CA ARG A 85 4.53 -9.98 0.14
C ARG A 85 5.77 -9.43 0.82
N SER A 86 6.49 -8.57 0.11
CA SER A 86 7.75 -8.00 0.58
C SER A 86 7.64 -6.50 0.67
N PHE A 87 7.89 -5.95 1.84
CA PHE A 87 7.82 -4.52 2.08
C PHE A 87 9.18 -3.95 2.46
N LEU A 88 9.51 -2.80 1.89
CA LEU A 88 10.68 -2.04 2.27
C LEU A 88 10.30 -1.02 3.32
N ILE A 89 11.15 -0.87 4.34
CA ILE A 89 11.05 0.25 5.26
C ILE A 89 11.65 1.48 4.58
N GLY A 90 10.77 2.40 4.17
CA GLY A 90 11.11 3.73 3.69
C GLY A 90 10.78 4.80 4.73
N LYS A 91 11.15 6.06 4.47
CA LYS A 91 11.00 7.14 5.48
C LYS A 91 9.55 7.39 5.91
N GLN A 92 8.55 7.23 5.01
CA GLN A 92 7.12 7.51 5.29
C GLN A 92 6.15 6.80 4.31
N GLU A 93 6.61 5.80 3.56
CA GLU A 93 5.81 5.13 2.53
C GLU A 93 5.80 3.63 2.80
N ALA A 94 4.63 3.01 2.77
CA ALA A 94 4.49 1.56 2.74
C ALA A 94 4.73 1.08 1.30
N VAL A 95 5.97 0.67 1.03
CA VAL A 95 6.41 0.25 -0.31
C VAL A 95 6.45 -1.27 -0.38
N GLU A 96 5.53 -1.86 -1.13
CA GLU A 96 5.57 -3.26 -1.52
C GLU A 96 6.39 -3.45 -2.81
N VAL A 97 7.28 -4.43 -2.79
CA VAL A 97 8.09 -4.83 -3.95
C VAL A 97 7.42 -6.03 -4.62
N ILE A 98 6.90 -5.81 -5.83
CA ILE A 98 6.32 -6.89 -6.66
C ILE A 98 7.40 -7.50 -7.54
N GLN A 99 8.25 -6.66 -8.13
CA GLN A 99 9.34 -7.09 -9.00
C GLN A 99 10.55 -6.17 -8.88
N ALA A 100 11.74 -6.75 -8.73
CA ALA A 100 12.98 -5.98 -8.64
C ALA A 100 13.46 -5.45 -10.00
N GLN A 101 13.42 -6.27 -11.06
CA GLN A 101 13.88 -5.89 -12.40
C GLN A 101 13.00 -6.48 -13.51
N PRO A 102 12.50 -5.64 -14.44
CA PRO A 102 12.35 -4.19 -14.30
C PRO A 102 11.55 -3.85 -13.04
N LYS A 103 11.94 -2.78 -12.34
CA LYS A 103 11.31 -2.36 -11.08
C LYS A 103 9.81 -2.19 -11.26
N PHE A 104 9.04 -2.79 -10.36
CA PHE A 104 7.63 -2.54 -10.15
C PHE A 104 7.30 -2.65 -8.66
N ASN A 105 6.98 -1.52 -8.05
CA ASN A 105 6.60 -1.41 -6.65
C ASN A 105 5.19 -0.81 -6.53
N VAL A 106 4.51 -1.14 -5.44
CA VAL A 106 3.23 -0.53 -5.05
C VAL A 106 3.45 0.27 -3.78
N ILE A 107 3.02 1.53 -3.79
CA ILE A 107 3.09 2.44 -2.65
C ILE A 107 1.66 2.64 -2.15
N TYR A 108 1.43 2.32 -0.88
CA TYR A 108 0.15 2.50 -0.21
C TYR A 108 0.13 3.84 0.52
N THR A 109 -0.90 4.63 0.25
CA THR A 109 -1.15 5.92 0.92
C THR A 109 -2.62 6.02 1.31
N SER A 110 -2.93 6.75 2.38
CA SER A 110 -4.33 6.95 2.80
C SER A 110 -4.86 8.34 2.48
N ASP A 111 -6.13 8.41 2.11
CA ASP A 111 -6.93 9.61 2.32
C ASP A 111 -7.37 9.65 3.79
N THR A 112 -7.34 10.84 4.37
CA THR A 112 -7.69 11.02 5.79
C THR A 112 -8.63 12.21 5.95
N ARG A 113 -9.56 12.11 6.89
CA ARG A 113 -10.42 13.22 7.32
C ARG A 113 -10.41 13.38 8.83
N ARG A 114 -10.90 14.52 9.31
CA ARG A 114 -11.09 14.75 10.76
C ARG A 114 -12.21 13.83 11.27
N ALA A 115 -11.95 13.17 12.40
CA ALA A 115 -12.94 12.37 13.11
C ALA A 115 -14.12 13.27 13.56
N PRO A 116 -15.36 12.76 13.54
CA PRO A 116 -16.50 13.51 14.06
C PRO A 116 -16.29 13.82 15.55
N LYS A 117 -16.49 15.07 15.96
CA LYS A 117 -16.47 15.44 17.39
C LYS A 117 -17.73 14.87 18.07
N LYS A 118 -17.57 14.13 19.17
CA LYS A 118 -18.68 13.81 20.08
C LYS A 118 -19.09 15.08 20.82
N ILE A 119 -20.32 15.55 20.64
CA ILE A 119 -20.93 16.57 21.50
C ILE A 119 -21.76 15.90 22.61
N SER A 120 -21.81 16.53 23.78
CA SER A 120 -22.38 16.01 25.04
C SER A 120 -23.88 15.71 25.04
N TYR A 121 -24.60 15.94 23.92
CA TYR A 121 -26.04 15.69 23.84
C TYR A 121 -26.39 15.06 22.49
N GLY A 122 -26.28 13.73 22.42
CA GLY A 122 -27.08 12.87 21.52
C GLY A 122 -27.03 13.07 19.99
N GLY A 123 -26.20 13.96 19.44
CA GLY A 123 -26.15 14.19 17.99
C GLY A 123 -24.72 14.28 17.46
N THR A 124 -24.43 13.67 16.32
CA THR A 124 -23.19 13.93 15.56
C THR A 124 -23.50 14.99 14.51
N THR A 125 -22.90 16.17 14.55
CA THR A 125 -23.03 17.15 13.46
C THR A 125 -21.89 16.95 12.45
N GLN A 126 -22.25 16.76 11.18
CA GLN A 126 -21.32 16.88 10.03
C GLN A 126 -21.34 18.29 9.45
N THR A 127 -21.54 19.32 10.28
CA THR A 127 -21.63 20.70 9.78
C THR A 127 -20.28 21.38 9.94
N ALA A 128 -19.71 21.76 8.79
CA ALA A 128 -18.41 22.38 8.62
C ALA A 128 -18.16 23.53 9.62
N SER A 129 -17.22 23.33 10.55
CA SER A 129 -16.50 24.46 11.13
C SER A 129 -15.41 24.84 10.14
N VAL A 130 -15.67 25.90 9.37
CA VAL A 130 -14.70 26.56 8.49
C VAL A 130 -13.62 27.18 9.37
N ASP A 131 -12.43 26.57 9.39
CA ASP A 131 -11.21 27.25 9.83
C ASP A 131 -10.37 27.50 8.57
N ASN A 132 -10.41 28.75 8.09
CA ASN A 132 -9.49 29.26 7.08
C ASN A 132 -8.08 29.28 7.67
N TYR A 133 -7.13 28.54 7.07
CA TYR A 133 -5.74 29.00 7.02
C TYR A 133 -5.16 28.77 5.62
N SER A 134 -4.89 29.91 4.97
CA SER A 134 -4.00 30.05 3.84
C SER A 134 -2.56 29.69 4.24
N GLY A 135 -1.84 28.99 3.37
CA GLY A 135 -0.42 28.72 3.58
C GLY A 135 0.12 27.54 2.79
N LEU A 136 0.23 27.69 1.48
CA LEU A 136 1.18 26.93 0.67
C LEU A 136 2.59 27.15 1.24
N THR A 137 3.15 26.16 1.94
CA THR A 137 4.60 26.00 2.05
C THR A 137 4.94 24.52 1.97
N GLY A 138 5.91 24.20 1.11
CA GLY A 138 6.54 22.89 1.06
C GLY A 138 7.16 22.52 2.40
N THR A 139 7.46 21.23 2.58
CA THR A 139 7.78 20.54 3.84
C THR A 139 6.52 20.27 4.69
N GLY A 140 5.83 19.19 4.35
CA GLY A 140 4.56 18.79 4.97
C GLY A 140 4.72 18.25 6.39
N LEU A 141 5.08 19.13 7.32
CA LEU A 141 4.67 19.02 8.71
C LEU A 141 3.20 19.44 8.77
N SER A 142 2.33 18.47 9.02
CA SER A 142 0.91 18.67 9.27
C SER A 142 0.73 19.50 10.56
N GLY A 143 0.81 20.82 10.44
CA GLY A 143 0.59 21.74 11.55
C GLY A 143 -0.83 21.62 12.11
N GLY A 144 -0.94 21.29 13.40
CA GLY A 144 -2.05 21.69 14.26
C GLY A 144 -3.17 20.68 14.55
N ILE A 145 -3.17 19.48 13.97
CA ILE A 145 -4.16 18.44 14.29
C ILE A 145 -3.43 17.24 14.89
N GLN A 146 -3.70 16.91 16.15
CA GLN A 146 -3.20 15.67 16.76
C GLN A 146 -3.67 14.47 15.93
N ASP A 147 -2.76 13.54 15.61
CA ASP A 147 -3.05 12.34 14.80
C ASP A 147 -4.26 11.55 15.31
N ALA A 148 -4.52 11.60 16.62
CA ALA A 148 -5.68 11.02 17.30
C ALA A 148 -7.05 11.51 16.80
N GLN A 149 -7.10 12.60 16.03
CA GLN A 149 -8.34 13.16 15.45
C GLN A 149 -8.50 12.86 13.96
N ARG A 150 -7.68 11.99 13.37
CA ARG A 150 -7.79 11.62 11.94
C ARG A 150 -8.32 10.19 11.81
N ILE A 151 -9.10 9.97 10.77
CA ILE A 151 -9.55 8.63 10.35
C ILE A 151 -9.20 8.42 8.88
N VAL A 152 -8.83 7.19 8.54
CA VAL A 152 -8.58 6.76 7.15
C VAL A 152 -9.92 6.55 6.44
N THR A 153 -10.06 7.12 5.25
CA THR A 153 -11.29 7.02 4.44
C THR A 153 -11.11 6.22 3.16
N GLY A 154 -9.88 5.96 2.78
CA GLY A 154 -9.56 5.22 1.56
C GLY A 154 -8.07 4.94 1.50
N ILE A 155 -7.73 3.82 0.84
CA ILE A 155 -6.35 3.43 0.58
C ILE A 155 -6.10 3.55 -0.93
N ASN A 156 -5.20 4.45 -1.28
CA ASN A 156 -4.76 4.69 -2.63
C ASN A 156 -3.49 3.89 -2.94
N LYS A 157 -3.38 3.43 -4.20
CA LYS A 157 -2.21 2.73 -4.71
C LYS A 157 -1.50 3.60 -5.74
N THR A 158 -0.21 3.82 -5.53
CA THR A 158 0.67 4.44 -6.52
C THR A 158 1.71 3.41 -6.96
N TYR A 159 1.85 3.23 -8.26
CA TYR A 159 2.79 2.31 -8.87
C TYR A 159 4.09 3.03 -9.19
N GLU A 160 5.21 2.55 -8.67
CA GLU A 160 6.55 3.05 -8.97
C GLU A 160 7.29 2.06 -9.87
N VAL A 161 7.72 2.53 -11.04
CA VAL A 161 8.29 1.69 -12.10
C VAL A 161 9.54 2.27 -12.72
N SER A 162 10.39 1.42 -13.27
CA SER A 162 11.52 1.85 -14.10
C SER A 162 11.12 1.95 -15.57
N VAL A 163 11.28 3.13 -16.16
CA VAL A 163 11.10 3.36 -17.60
C VAL A 163 12.42 3.90 -18.16
N GLY A 164 13.16 3.04 -18.85
CA GLY A 164 14.56 3.32 -19.22
C GLY A 164 15.43 3.50 -17.98
N LYS A 165 16.17 4.63 -17.90
CA LYS A 165 17.03 4.97 -16.77
C LYS A 165 16.33 5.74 -15.63
N LYS A 166 15.01 6.01 -15.77
CA LYS A 166 14.27 6.87 -14.83
C LYS A 166 13.24 6.05 -14.05
N THR A 167 13.12 6.35 -12.76
CA THR A 167 11.99 5.92 -11.94
C THR A 167 10.81 6.87 -12.21
N LYS A 168 9.63 6.32 -12.48
CA LYS A 168 8.39 7.07 -12.70
C LYS A 168 7.29 6.52 -11.79
N ARG A 169 6.32 7.36 -11.44
CA ARG A 169 5.14 6.98 -10.66
C ARG A 169 3.86 7.23 -11.45
N PHE A 170 2.87 6.36 -11.29
CA PHE A 170 1.52 6.52 -11.85
C PHE A 170 0.48 5.86 -10.95
N TYR A 171 -0.78 6.28 -11.04
CA TYR A 171 -1.87 5.83 -10.17
C TYR A 171 -3.21 5.70 -10.90
N ASN A 172 -3.28 6.09 -12.16
CA ASN A 172 -4.47 5.99 -12.99
C ASN A 172 -4.10 5.90 -14.48
N LYS A 173 -5.10 5.62 -15.32
CA LYS A 173 -4.98 5.57 -16.78
C LYS A 173 -4.22 6.77 -17.36
N LYS A 174 -4.59 8.00 -16.98
CA LYS A 174 -3.99 9.24 -17.52
C LYS A 174 -2.50 9.35 -17.19
N SER A 175 -2.09 9.02 -15.96
CA SER A 175 -0.69 9.06 -15.54
C SER A 175 0.12 7.90 -16.13
N PHE A 176 -0.49 6.72 -16.31
CA PHE A 176 0.14 5.59 -16.99
C PHE A 176 0.47 5.91 -18.46
N LEU A 177 -0.48 6.49 -19.22
CA LEU A 177 -0.23 6.84 -20.62
C LEU A 177 0.93 7.84 -20.76
N LYS A 178 1.10 8.77 -19.81
CA LYS A 178 2.22 9.74 -19.80
C LYS A 178 3.60 9.09 -19.60
N LEU A 179 3.67 7.80 -19.26
CA LEU A 179 4.95 7.08 -19.23
C LEU A 179 5.54 6.94 -20.64
N PHE A 180 4.69 6.89 -21.67
CA PHE A 180 5.05 6.56 -23.06
C PHE A 180 4.94 7.77 -24.02
N PRO A 181 5.64 7.75 -25.15
CA PRO A 181 5.49 8.75 -26.23
C PRO A 181 4.07 8.79 -26.81
N LYS A 182 3.62 9.95 -27.32
CA LYS A 182 2.24 10.17 -27.82
C LYS A 182 1.74 9.09 -28.80
N LYS A 183 2.60 8.58 -29.70
CA LYS A 183 2.23 7.52 -30.65
C LYS A 183 1.84 6.21 -29.96
N GLN A 184 2.53 5.83 -28.89
CA GLN A 184 2.25 4.61 -28.12
C GLN A 184 1.04 4.79 -27.18
N GLN A 185 0.73 6.02 -26.77
CA GLN A 185 -0.42 6.29 -25.89
C GLN A 185 -1.74 5.84 -26.53
N VAL A 186 -1.91 6.00 -27.84
CA VAL A 186 -3.13 5.54 -28.54
C VAL A 186 -3.30 4.02 -28.43
N ARG A 187 -2.21 3.26 -28.64
CA ARG A 187 -2.20 1.79 -28.51
C ARG A 187 -2.58 1.37 -27.09
N TRP A 188 -1.94 1.96 -26.08
CA TRP A 188 -2.16 1.59 -24.68
C TRP A 188 -3.53 2.05 -24.16
N ASN A 189 -4.04 3.18 -24.65
CA ASN A 189 -5.39 3.64 -24.33
C ASN A 189 -6.44 2.62 -24.77
N ARG A 190 -6.33 2.14 -26.02
CA ARG A 190 -7.20 1.10 -26.57
C ARG A 190 -7.08 -0.20 -25.78
N TYR A 191 -5.86 -0.67 -25.52
CA TYR A 191 -5.65 -1.90 -24.73
C TYR A 191 -6.31 -1.82 -23.35
N ILE A 192 -6.17 -0.69 -22.64
CA ILE A 192 -6.77 -0.46 -21.33
C ILE A 192 -8.30 -0.50 -21.40
N GLU A 193 -8.91 0.09 -22.44
CA GLU A 193 -10.36 0.12 -22.62
C GLU A 193 -10.93 -1.25 -22.98
N GLU A 194 -10.30 -1.96 -23.93
CA GLU A 194 -10.71 -3.29 -24.38
C GLU A 194 -10.62 -4.33 -23.25
N ASN A 195 -9.54 -4.29 -22.46
CA ASN A 195 -9.33 -5.21 -21.35
C ASN A 195 -9.97 -4.74 -20.03
N LYS A 196 -10.63 -3.56 -20.03
CA LYS A 196 -11.28 -2.95 -18.86
C LYS A 196 -10.38 -2.96 -17.61
N ILE A 197 -9.13 -2.50 -17.79
CA ILE A 197 -8.12 -2.59 -16.73
C ILE A 197 -8.53 -1.75 -15.52
N ASP A 198 -8.62 -2.42 -14.37
CA ASP A 198 -8.82 -1.79 -13.07
C ASP A 198 -7.48 -1.37 -12.46
N PHE A 199 -7.28 -0.06 -12.30
CA PHE A 199 -6.09 0.49 -11.66
C PHE A 199 -6.05 0.28 -10.13
N GLY A 200 -7.15 -0.19 -9.52
CA GLY A 200 -7.20 -0.69 -8.16
C GLY A 200 -6.60 -2.09 -7.99
N SER A 201 -6.52 -2.88 -9.06
CA SER A 201 -5.97 -4.24 -9.07
C SER A 201 -4.48 -4.26 -9.40
N VAL A 202 -3.66 -4.59 -8.41
CA VAL A 202 -2.19 -4.68 -8.57
C VAL A 202 -1.81 -5.65 -9.68
N ASP A 203 -2.46 -6.82 -9.74
CA ASP A 203 -2.17 -7.86 -10.73
C ASP A 203 -2.46 -7.41 -12.16
N GLN A 204 -3.59 -6.72 -12.37
CA GLN A 204 -3.94 -6.22 -13.70
C GLN A 204 -2.99 -5.10 -14.15
N VAL A 205 -2.65 -4.18 -13.25
CA VAL A 205 -1.72 -3.10 -13.55
C VAL A 205 -0.30 -3.63 -13.80
N PHE A 206 0.14 -4.63 -13.03
CA PHE A 206 1.42 -5.28 -13.24
C PHE A 206 1.47 -5.96 -14.61
N LYS A 207 0.45 -6.74 -14.99
CA LYS A 207 0.35 -7.36 -16.32
C LYS A 207 0.34 -6.32 -17.44
N LEU A 208 -0.42 -5.24 -17.30
CA LEU A 208 -0.43 -4.11 -18.24
C LEU A 208 0.98 -3.53 -18.41
N PHE A 209 1.69 -3.31 -17.30
CA PHE A 209 3.04 -2.77 -17.34
C PHE A 209 4.01 -3.72 -18.06
N GLN A 210 3.98 -5.02 -17.76
CA GLN A 210 4.86 -6.01 -18.41
C GLN A 210 4.67 -6.04 -19.93
N VAL A 211 3.42 -6.07 -20.41
CA VAL A 211 3.11 -6.04 -21.85
C VAL A 211 3.54 -4.71 -22.48
N SER A 212 3.49 -3.61 -21.71
CA SER A 212 3.81 -2.28 -22.21
C SER A 212 5.29 -2.01 -22.43
N ILE A 213 6.16 -2.72 -21.70
CA ILE A 213 7.62 -2.56 -21.78
C ILE A 213 8.29 -3.61 -22.66
N SER A 214 7.58 -4.69 -23.02
CA SER A 214 8.07 -5.71 -23.95
C SER A 214 7.95 -5.30 -25.43
N HIS A 215 7.48 -4.09 -25.73
CA HIS A 215 7.21 -3.55 -27.06
C HIS A 215 7.72 -2.11 -27.20
#